data_AF-A0A969NMA8-F1
#
_entry.id   AF-A0A969NMA8-F1
#
_cell.length_a   1.000
_cell.length_b   1.000
_cell.length_c   1.000
_cell.angle_alpha   90.00
_cell.angle_beta   90.00
_cell.angle_gamma   90.00
#
_symmetry.space_group_name_H-M   'P 1'
#
loop_
_entity.id
_entity.type
_entity.pdbx_description
1 polymer ?
#
loop_
_entity_poly.entity_id
_entity_poly.type
_entity_poly.pdbx_seq_one_letter_code
_entity_poly.pdbx_strand_id
1 'polypeptide(L)'
;MGIKQNYDRVMKNHFANNFNDFSDTERKIAEIWRDVLCLSKKQFEELNKDSDFFDLLPSWCATFEINSVNRDINQMFHIPIDLISISENSTIKELAARIDRFQDDKHKS
;
A
#
# COMPACT_ATOMS: atom_id res chain seq x y z
N MET A 1 12.40 -26.19 -14.15
CA MET A 1 12.30 -25.31 -12.98
C MET A 1 12.91 -23.90 -13.17
N GLY A 2 13.51 -23.54 -14.31
CA GLY A 2 14.23 -22.26 -14.45
C GLY A 2 13.42 -21.02 -14.89
N ILE A 3 12.21 -21.20 -15.41
CA ILE A 3 11.42 -20.07 -15.96
C ILE A 3 10.75 -19.26 -14.84
N LYS A 4 10.16 -19.93 -13.84
CA LYS A 4 9.44 -19.28 -12.73
C LYS A 4 10.34 -18.42 -11.84
N GLN A 5 11.52 -18.92 -11.46
CA GLN A 5 12.50 -18.15 -10.67
C GLN A 5 13.04 -16.92 -11.40
N ASN A 6 13.16 -16.98 -12.73
CA ASN A 6 13.63 -15.84 -13.52
C ASN A 6 12.53 -14.78 -13.65
N TYR A 7 11.26 -15.19 -13.79
CA TYR A 7 10.12 -14.27 -13.69
C TYR A 7 10.04 -13.62 -12.31
N ASP A 8 10.11 -14.39 -11.22
CA ASP A 8 10.05 -13.84 -9.86
C ASP A 8 11.19 -12.83 -9.58
N ARG A 9 12.39 -13.10 -10.11
CA ARG A 9 13.56 -12.22 -9.99
C ARG A 9 13.45 -10.96 -10.85
N VAL A 10 13.01 -11.08 -12.11
CA VAL A 10 12.81 -9.94 -13.01
C VAL A 10 11.66 -9.05 -12.53
N MET A 11 10.59 -9.65 -12.03
CA MET A 11 9.48 -8.94 -11.40
C MET A 11 9.97 -8.18 -10.16
N LYS A 12 10.67 -8.82 -9.22
CA LYS A 12 11.28 -8.12 -8.07
C LYS A 12 12.17 -6.95 -8.49
N ASN A 13 13.00 -7.11 -9.52
CA ASN A 13 13.92 -6.07 -9.96
C ASN A 13 13.23 -4.91 -10.72
N HIS A 14 12.17 -5.16 -11.48
CA HIS A 14 11.39 -4.10 -12.13
C HIS A 14 10.52 -3.34 -11.13
N PHE A 15 9.88 -4.06 -10.19
CA PHE A 15 9.13 -3.45 -9.09
C PHE A 15 10.01 -2.62 -8.16
N ALA A 16 11.24 -3.07 -7.89
CA ALA A 16 12.17 -2.32 -7.04
C ALA A 16 12.45 -0.91 -7.58
N ASN A 17 12.49 -0.74 -8.92
CA ASN A 17 12.89 0.52 -9.54
C ASN A 17 11.81 1.61 -9.53
N ASN A 18 10.53 1.27 -9.67
CA ASN A 18 9.45 2.27 -9.69
C ASN A 18 9.13 2.85 -8.30
N PHE A 19 9.49 2.11 -7.24
CA PHE A 19 9.31 2.54 -5.86
C PHE A 19 10.62 3.00 -5.22
N ASN A 20 11.66 3.31 -6.00
CA ASN A 20 12.98 3.69 -5.45
C ASN A 20 12.91 4.93 -4.53
N ASP A 21 11.95 5.82 -4.74
CA ASP A 21 11.71 6.99 -3.89
C ASP A 21 10.70 6.73 -2.75
N PHE A 22 10.15 5.52 -2.63
CA PHE A 22 9.23 5.15 -1.56
C PHE A 22 10.01 4.67 -0.33
N SER A 23 9.57 5.15 0.84
CA SER A 23 9.97 4.63 2.13
C SER A 23 9.51 3.18 2.33
N ASP A 24 10.06 2.49 3.33
CA ASP A 24 9.64 1.13 3.66
C ASP A 24 8.15 1.05 4.03
N THR A 25 7.61 2.08 4.71
CA THR A 25 6.19 2.18 5.05
C THR A 25 5.35 2.34 3.78
N GLU A 26 5.74 3.26 2.89
CA GLU A 26 5.04 3.51 1.62
C GLU A 26 5.03 2.26 0.72
N ARG A 27 6.14 1.52 0.64
CA ARG A 27 6.23 0.26 -0.13
C ARG A 27 5.26 -0.80 0.40
N LYS A 28 5.18 -0.97 1.71
CA LYS A 28 4.26 -1.93 2.34
C LYS A 28 2.80 -1.56 2.10
N ILE A 29 2.46 -0.26 2.18
CA ILE A 29 1.10 0.21 1.86
C ILE A 29 0.78 -0.06 0.39
N ALA A 30 1.71 0.25 -0.53
CA ALA A 30 1.53 -0.02 -1.95
C ALA A 30 1.27 -1.52 -2.22
N GLU A 31 2.00 -2.42 -1.55
CA GLU A 31 1.78 -3.87 -1.65
C GLU A 31 0.39 -4.28 -1.15
N ILE A 32 -0.06 -3.74 0.00
CA ILE A 32 -1.42 -3.98 0.51
C ILE A 32 -2.46 -3.51 -0.51
N TRP A 33 -2.27 -2.33 -1.09
CA TRP A 33 -3.20 -1.79 -2.08
C TRP A 33 -3.25 -2.63 -3.35
N ARG A 34 -2.10 -3.11 -3.85
CA ARG A 34 -2.07 -4.05 -4.98
C ARG A 34 -2.94 -5.27 -4.72
N ASP A 35 -2.79 -5.87 -3.55
CA ASP A 35 -3.44 -7.13 -3.21
C ASP A 35 -4.94 -6.94 -2.95
N VAL A 36 -5.31 -5.87 -2.23
CA VAL A 36 -6.71 -5.59 -1.90
C VAL A 36 -7.49 -5.05 -3.10
N LEU A 37 -6.90 -4.15 -3.88
CA LEU A 37 -7.55 -3.55 -5.05
C LEU A 37 -7.40 -4.41 -6.32
N CYS A 38 -6.72 -5.54 -6.23
CA CYS A 38 -6.41 -6.43 -7.36
C CYS A 38 -5.80 -5.67 -8.54
N LEU A 39 -4.89 -4.72 -8.27
CA LEU A 39 -4.27 -3.89 -9.31
C LEU A 39 -3.55 -4.79 -10.32
N SER A 40 -3.82 -4.56 -11.60
CA SER A 40 -3.02 -5.20 -12.65
C SER A 40 -1.56 -4.77 -12.53
N LYS A 41 -0.65 -5.57 -13.08
CA LYS A 41 0.79 -5.25 -13.11
C LYS A 41 1.04 -3.82 -13.61
N LYS A 42 0.35 -3.42 -14.69
CA LYS A 42 0.49 -2.09 -15.27
C LYS A 42 0.00 -0.99 -14.32
N GLN A 43 -1.17 -1.16 -13.70
CA GLN A 43 -1.70 -0.19 -12.74
C GLN A 43 -0.80 -0.07 -11.51
N PHE A 44 -0.23 -1.18 -11.05
CA PHE A 44 0.72 -1.18 -9.94
C PHE A 44 2.06 -0.53 -10.31
N GLU A 45 2.52 -0.67 -11.56
CA GLU A 45 3.72 0.01 -12.07
C GLU A 45 3.52 1.52 -12.24
N GLU A 46 2.30 1.97 -12.52
CA GLU A 46 1.92 3.38 -12.67
C GLU A 46 1.50 4.04 -11.34
N LEU A 47 1.41 3.26 -10.26
CA LEU A 47 1.06 3.72 -8.92
C LEU A 47 2.11 4.72 -8.41
N ASN A 48 1.65 5.89 -8.00
CA ASN A 48 2.50 6.91 -7.38
C ASN A 48 2.03 7.22 -5.95
N LYS A 49 2.89 7.82 -5.14
CA LYS A 49 2.62 8.06 -3.72
C LYS A 49 1.48 9.03 -3.44
N ASP A 50 1.14 9.86 -4.44
CA ASP A 50 0.08 10.85 -4.41
C ASP A 50 -1.21 10.30 -5.10
N SER A 51 -1.23 9.01 -5.47
CA SER A 51 -2.40 8.37 -6.07
C SER A 51 -3.48 8.20 -5.01
N ASP A 52 -4.67 8.70 -5.32
CA ASP A 52 -5.81 8.60 -4.43
C ASP A 52 -6.37 7.18 -4.43
N PHE A 53 -6.58 6.63 -3.24
CA PHE A 53 -7.14 5.29 -3.04
C PHE A 53 -8.48 5.11 -3.73
N PHE A 54 -9.37 6.11 -3.66
CA PHE A 54 -10.71 6.03 -4.20
C PHE A 54 -10.75 6.15 -5.71
N ASP A 55 -9.78 6.86 -6.31
CA ASP A 55 -9.61 6.91 -7.77
C ASP A 55 -9.09 5.58 -8.35
N LEU A 56 -8.38 4.79 -7.53
CA LEU A 56 -7.87 3.48 -7.91
C LEU A 56 -8.88 2.35 -7.72
N LEU A 57 -9.96 2.58 -6.96
CA LEU A 57 -11.01 1.57 -6.74
C LEU A 57 -11.66 1.23 -8.09
N PRO A 58 -11.59 -0.04 -8.52
CA PRO A 58 -12.41 -0.47 -9.64
C PRO A 58 -13.88 -0.27 -9.29
N SER A 59 -14.70 0.14 -10.27
CA SER A 59 -16.13 0.40 -10.06
C SER A 59 -16.94 -0.81 -9.54
N TRP A 60 -16.36 -2.00 -9.54
CA TRP A 60 -16.96 -3.24 -9.01
C TRP A 60 -16.46 -3.63 -7.60
N CYS A 61 -15.54 -2.84 -7.02
CA CYS A 61 -14.76 -3.15 -5.82
C CYS A 61 -14.70 -1.93 -4.86
N ALA A 62 -15.83 -1.28 -4.53
CA ALA A 62 -15.78 0.01 -3.81
C ALA A 62 -16.15 -0.02 -2.31
N THR A 63 -16.58 -1.15 -1.73
CA THR A 63 -17.14 -1.16 -0.35
C THR A 63 -16.53 -2.20 0.61
N PHE A 64 -15.90 -3.25 0.10
CA PHE A 64 -15.20 -4.27 0.91
C PHE A 64 -13.70 -3.96 1.11
N GLU A 65 -13.18 -3.05 0.29
CA GLU A 65 -11.76 -2.85 0.05
C GLU A 65 -11.17 -1.96 1.14
N ILE A 66 -11.84 -0.87 1.52
CA ILE A 66 -11.36 0.01 2.60
C ILE A 66 -11.26 -0.73 3.95
N ASN A 67 -12.22 -1.64 4.23
CA ASN A 67 -12.19 -2.49 5.43
C ASN A 67 -11.04 -3.49 5.38
N SER A 68 -10.74 -4.04 4.20
CA SER A 68 -9.65 -4.98 4.01
C SER A 68 -8.30 -4.29 4.11
N VAL A 69 -8.13 -3.12 3.48
CA VAL A 69 -6.93 -2.28 3.63
C VAL A 69 -6.73 -1.89 5.10
N ASN A 70 -7.78 -1.46 5.80
CA ASN A 70 -7.69 -1.12 7.22
C ASN A 70 -7.20 -2.29 8.07
N ARG A 71 -7.82 -3.46 7.90
CA ARG A 71 -7.44 -4.67 8.62
C ARG A 71 -5.98 -5.03 8.34
N ASP A 72 -5.56 -5.03 7.07
CA ASP A 72 -4.24 -5.50 6.67
C ASP A 72 -3.14 -4.49 7.11
N ILE A 73 -3.42 -3.17 7.08
CA ILE A 73 -2.55 -2.14 7.67
C ILE A 73 -2.42 -2.33 9.18
N ASN A 74 -3.54 -2.48 9.89
CA ASN A 74 -3.53 -2.65 11.34
C ASN A 74 -2.76 -3.91 11.77
N GLN A 75 -2.90 -5.00 11.02
CA GLN A 75 -2.13 -6.24 11.23
C GLN A 75 -0.65 -6.07 10.91
N MET A 76 -0.31 -5.46 9.77
CA MET A 76 1.08 -5.31 9.33
C MET A 76 1.88 -4.39 10.25
N PHE A 77 1.28 -3.27 10.66
CA PHE A 77 1.97 -2.22 11.42
C PHE A 77 1.69 -2.27 12.92
N HIS A 78 0.79 -3.15 13.38
CA HIS A 78 0.40 -3.30 14.79
C HIS A 78 -0.09 -1.98 15.42
N ILE A 79 -0.92 -1.25 14.66
CA ILE A 79 -1.49 0.04 15.02
C ILE A 79 -3.02 -0.01 14.94
N PRO A 80 -3.74 0.81 15.72
CA PRO A 80 -5.20 0.92 15.64
C PRO A 80 -5.61 2.10 14.76
N ILE A 81 -5.32 2.07 13.46
CA ILE A 81 -5.84 3.07 12.52
C ILE A 81 -7.32 2.78 12.28
N ASP A 82 -8.18 3.79 12.36
CA ASP A 82 -9.60 3.68 12.03
C ASP A 82 -9.88 3.89 10.54
N LEU A 83 -11.08 3.53 10.09
CA LEU A 83 -11.48 3.68 8.68
C LEU A 83 -11.54 5.14 8.24
N ILE A 84 -11.86 6.05 9.17
CA ILE A 84 -11.90 7.49 8.91
C ILE A 84 -10.50 7.97 8.54
N SER A 85 -9.47 7.55 9.28
CA SER A 85 -8.08 7.91 8.99
C SER A 85 -7.64 7.48 7.59
N ILE A 86 -8.11 6.34 7.07
CA ILE A 86 -7.80 5.93 5.69
C ILE A 86 -8.50 6.81 4.67
N SER A 87 -9.73 7.23 4.97
CA SER A 87 -10.48 8.13 4.09
C SER A 87 -9.91 9.56 4.09
N GLU A 88 -9.40 10.03 5.24
CA GLU A 88 -8.76 11.34 5.39
C GLU A 88 -7.31 11.39 4.89
N ASN A 89 -6.65 10.23 4.79
CA ASN A 89 -5.29 10.08 4.29
C ASN A 89 -5.33 9.12 3.09
N SER A 90 -6.02 9.57 2.03
CA SER A 90 -6.39 8.73 0.90
C SER A 90 -5.22 8.42 -0.03
N THR A 91 -4.05 9.04 0.15
CA THR A 91 -2.83 8.72 -0.61
C THR A 91 -1.84 7.86 0.19
N ILE A 92 -0.98 7.12 -0.51
CA ILE A 92 0.06 6.28 0.12
C ILE A 92 0.97 7.12 1.02
N LYS A 93 1.36 8.30 0.54
CA LYS A 93 2.22 9.24 1.25
C LYS A 93 1.60 9.73 2.56
N GLU A 94 0.34 10.16 2.52
CA GLU A 94 -0.36 10.66 3.70
C GLU A 94 -0.55 9.55 4.74
N LEU A 95 -0.94 8.37 4.27
CA LEU A 95 -1.16 7.21 5.14
C LEU A 95 0.16 6.73 5.76
N ALA A 96 1.25 6.70 5.00
CA ALA A 96 2.58 6.39 5.53
C ALA A 96 2.99 7.40 6.61
N ALA A 97 2.85 8.69 6.34
CA ALA A 97 3.15 9.73 7.31
C ALA A 97 2.28 9.60 8.59
N ARG A 98 1.03 9.14 8.46
CA ARG A 98 0.16 8.88 9.61
C ARG A 98 0.64 7.69 10.43
N ILE A 99 1.04 6.60 9.78
CA ILE A 99 1.58 5.39 10.41
C ILE A 99 2.88 5.69 11.13
N ASP A 100 3.81 6.37 10.47
CA ASP A 100 5.12 6.70 11.03
C ASP A 100 4.97 7.57 12.30
N ARG A 101 4.07 8.57 12.27
CA ARG A 101 3.74 9.37 13.47
C ARG A 101 3.21 8.51 14.63
N PHE A 102 2.33 7.56 14.35
CA PHE A 102 1.81 6.66 15.39
C PHE A 102 2.91 5.79 16.00
N GLN A 103 3.84 5.32 15.18
CA GLN A 103 4.96 4.51 15.65
C GLN A 103 5.91 5.36 16.49
N ASP A 104 6.21 6.59 16.08
CA ASP A 104 7.06 7.53 16.84
C ASP A 104 6.45 7.87 18.21
N ASP A 105 5.14 8.13 18.27
CA ASP A 105 4.45 8.47 19.51
C ASP A 105 4.44 7.28 20.50
N LYS A 106 4.31 6.05 19.99
CA LYS A 106 4.38 4.82 20.79
C LYS A 106 5.78 4.59 21.41
N HIS A 107 6.85 5.05 20.77
CA HIS A 107 8.21 4.92 21.31
C HIS A 107 8.57 6.01 22.33
N LYS A 108 7.78 7.10 22.41
CA LYS A 108 7.99 8.22 23.35
C LYS A 108 7.17 8.11 24.63
N SER A 109 6.12 7.29 24.66
CA SER A 109 5.34 6.94 25.86
C SER A 109 5.92 5.73 26.58
#